data_AF-A0A6A3BMI0-F1
#
_entry.id   AF-A0A6A3BMI0-F1
#
_cell.length_a   1.000
_cell.length_b   1.000
_cell.length_c   1.000
_cell.angle_alpha   90.00
_cell.angle_beta   90.00
_cell.angle_gamma   90.00
#
_symmetry.space_group_name_H-M   'P 1'
#
loop_
_entity.id
_entity.type
_entity.pdbx_description
1 polymer ?
#
loop_
_entity_poly.entity_id
_entity_poly.type
_entity_poly.pdbx_seq_one_letter_code
_entity_poly.pdbx_strand_id
1 'polypeptide(L)'
;MHIDDLRVLAPLWLSKTEEVREDRAHWATNITGDIYGKGWISEMYGYSFGAAEAGLRHKINDDLMIYPGYTPRPGVEPILLHYGLPITVGNWSFSKLEHHEDGIVYECGRLFPEPPYPRDVKFMEPDPNKRRGLFLSIECINTMNEGLLLQHARNDARSQSGQNI
;
A
#
# COMPACT_ATOMS: atom_id res chain seq x y z
N MET A 1 3.38 -17.91 5.12
CA MET A 1 2.71 -18.50 6.30
C MET A 1 1.92 -19.71 5.81
N HIS A 2 2.07 -20.87 6.46
CA HIS A 2 1.27 -22.04 6.11
C HIS A 2 -0.16 -21.89 6.63
N ILE A 3 -1.14 -22.58 6.03
CA ILE A 3 -2.54 -22.48 6.45
C ILE A 3 -2.74 -22.96 7.90
N ASP A 4 -1.96 -23.96 8.33
CA ASP A 4 -2.05 -24.49 9.69
C ASP A 4 -1.50 -23.51 10.73
N ASP A 5 -0.41 -22.79 10.41
CA ASP A 5 0.08 -21.69 11.25
C ASP A 5 -1.01 -20.62 11.42
N LEU A 6 -1.71 -20.28 10.34
CA LEU A 6 -2.76 -19.28 10.35
C LEU A 6 -3.96 -19.71 11.20
N ARG A 7 -4.32 -21.00 11.19
CA ARG A 7 -5.42 -21.52 12.02
C ARG A 7 -5.14 -21.38 13.52
N VAL A 8 -3.87 -21.55 13.92
CA VAL A 8 -3.44 -21.34 15.31
C VAL A 8 -3.34 -19.85 15.63
N LEU A 9 -2.77 -19.06 14.72
CA LEU A 9 -2.53 -17.65 14.92
C LEU A 9 -3.81 -16.82 14.95
N ALA A 10 -4.78 -17.08 14.08
CA ALA A 10 -5.97 -16.24 13.92
C ALA A 10 -6.72 -15.96 15.24
N PRO A 11 -7.08 -16.96 16.07
CA PRO A 11 -7.73 -16.69 17.35
C PRO A 11 -6.83 -15.93 18.35
N LEU A 12 -5.53 -16.22 18.36
CA LEU A 12 -4.56 -15.53 19.23
C LEU A 12 -4.38 -14.07 18.82
N TRP A 13 -4.29 -13.79 17.52
CA TRP A 13 -4.19 -12.44 17.00
C TRP A 13 -5.41 -11.60 17.42
N LEU A 14 -6.62 -12.12 17.28
CA LEU A 14 -7.83 -11.43 17.74
C LEU A 14 -7.76 -11.14 19.25
N SER A 15 -7.53 -12.17 20.07
CA SER A 15 -7.45 -12.02 21.53
C SER A 15 -6.39 -11.00 21.96
N LYS A 16 -5.19 -11.04 21.36
CA LYS A 16 -4.11 -10.10 21.70
C LYS A 16 -4.38 -8.69 21.21
N THR A 17 -5.08 -8.53 20.09
CA THR A 17 -5.52 -7.22 19.62
C THR A 17 -6.48 -6.58 20.63
N GLU A 18 -7.44 -7.36 21.15
CA GLU A 18 -8.40 -6.90 22.16
C GLU A 18 -7.70 -6.53 23.48
N GLU A 19 -6.80 -7.38 23.98
CA GLU A 19 -5.99 -7.09 25.18
C GLU A 19 -5.22 -5.76 25.06
N VAL A 20 -4.52 -5.56 23.93
CA VAL A 20 -3.75 -4.32 23.68
C VAL A 20 -4.66 -3.10 23.59
N ARG A 21 -5.86 -3.26 23.03
CA ARG A 21 -6.83 -2.16 22.88
C ARG A 21 -7.47 -1.76 24.20
N GLU A 22 -7.69 -2.71 25.10
CA GLU A 22 -8.28 -2.49 26.42
C GLU A 22 -7.28 -1.92 27.43
N ASP A 23 -5.99 -2.24 27.30
CA ASP A 23 -4.92 -1.70 28.15
C ASP A 23 -4.52 -0.26 27.75
N ARG A 24 -5.43 0.67 28.01
CA ARG A 24 -5.22 2.10 27.77
C ARG A 24 -4.16 2.74 28.68
N ALA A 25 -3.75 2.07 29.76
CA ALA A 25 -2.74 2.58 30.68
C ALA A 25 -1.35 2.51 30.06
N HIS A 26 -1.04 1.43 29.34
CA HIS A 26 0.26 1.26 28.67
C HIS A 26 0.21 1.61 27.18
N TRP A 27 -0.98 1.54 26.56
CA TRP A 27 -1.16 1.71 25.12
C TRP A 27 -2.04 2.90 24.76
N ALA A 28 -1.96 3.98 25.54
CA ALA A 28 -2.69 5.21 25.29
C ALA A 28 -2.50 5.70 23.84
N THR A 29 -3.60 6.13 23.21
CA THR A 29 -3.65 6.49 21.78
C THR A 29 -2.69 7.61 21.38
N ASN A 30 -2.29 8.45 22.34
CA ASN A 30 -1.37 9.56 22.15
C ASN A 30 0.11 9.16 22.04
N ILE A 31 0.49 7.95 22.45
CA ILE A 31 1.90 7.47 22.43
C ILE A 31 2.12 6.26 21.51
N THR A 32 1.07 5.50 21.20
CA THR A 32 1.18 4.27 20.40
C THR A 32 1.09 4.51 18.89
N GLY A 33 0.70 5.71 18.46
CA GLY A 33 0.48 6.00 17.04
C GLY A 33 -0.92 5.60 16.55
N ASP A 34 -1.80 5.11 17.42
CA ASP A 34 -3.25 4.97 17.12
C ASP A 34 -3.99 6.31 17.27
N ILE A 35 -3.32 7.40 16.87
CA ILE A 35 -3.85 8.76 16.87
C ILE A 35 -5.05 8.91 15.92
N TYR A 36 -5.20 7.98 14.98
CA TYR A 36 -6.31 7.93 14.02
C TYR A 36 -7.51 7.15 14.54
N GLY A 37 -7.43 6.51 15.72
CA GLY A 37 -8.55 5.88 16.41
C GLY A 37 -9.20 4.74 15.63
N LYS A 38 -8.41 3.99 14.85
CA LYS A 38 -8.88 2.87 14.02
C LYS A 38 -8.32 1.52 14.47
N GLY A 39 -7.54 1.48 15.56
CA GLY A 39 -7.03 0.23 16.12
C GLY A 39 -5.91 -0.42 15.30
N TRP A 40 -5.37 0.26 14.28
CA TRP A 40 -4.32 -0.26 13.41
C TRP A 40 -3.11 -0.74 14.21
N ILE A 41 -2.68 0.06 15.18
CA ILE A 41 -1.52 -0.28 16.01
C ILE A 41 -1.82 -1.45 16.94
N SER A 42 -3.03 -1.51 17.52
CA SER A 42 -3.45 -2.66 18.34
C SER A 42 -3.44 -3.96 17.52
N GLU A 43 -3.81 -3.91 16.24
CA GLU A 43 -3.72 -5.08 15.36
C GLU A 43 -2.28 -5.49 15.05
N MET A 44 -1.37 -4.53 14.82
CA MET A 44 0.05 -4.83 14.57
C MET A 44 0.73 -5.48 15.80
N TYR A 45 0.46 -4.97 17.00
CA TYR A 45 0.96 -5.57 18.24
C TYR A 45 0.26 -6.90 18.54
N GLY A 46 -1.05 -6.98 18.33
CA GLY A 46 -1.81 -8.22 18.47
C GLY A 46 -1.26 -9.34 17.61
N TYR A 47 -0.90 -9.05 16.35
CA TYR A 47 -0.21 -10.00 15.48
C TYR A 47 1.13 -10.44 16.09
N SER A 48 1.94 -9.49 16.54
CA SER A 48 3.28 -9.75 17.05
C SER A 48 3.25 -10.64 18.30
N PHE A 49 2.37 -10.34 19.25
CA PHE A 49 2.19 -11.13 20.47
C PHE A 49 1.55 -12.49 20.17
N GLY A 50 0.49 -12.53 19.35
CA GLY A 50 -0.15 -13.78 18.97
C GLY A 50 0.80 -14.72 18.22
N ALA A 51 1.65 -14.19 17.34
CA ALA A 51 2.65 -14.98 16.62
C ALA A 51 3.75 -15.51 17.54
N ALA A 52 4.19 -14.72 18.53
CA ALA A 52 5.15 -15.17 19.53
C ALA A 52 4.56 -16.28 20.41
N GLU A 53 3.30 -16.14 20.84
CA GLU A 53 2.60 -17.13 21.64
C GLU A 53 2.34 -18.44 20.87
N ALA A 54 2.03 -18.33 19.58
CA ALA A 54 1.93 -19.47 18.67
C ALA A 54 3.30 -20.13 18.35
N GLY A 55 4.41 -19.58 18.85
CA GLY A 55 5.76 -20.10 18.59
C GLY A 55 6.26 -19.91 17.16
N LEU A 56 5.64 -18.99 16.40
CA LEU A 56 6.00 -18.75 15.00
C LEU A 56 7.36 -18.05 14.88
N ARG A 57 8.08 -18.37 13.81
CA ARG A 57 9.35 -17.73 13.45
C ARG A 57 9.25 -17.08 12.09
N HIS A 58 9.60 -15.81 12.03
CA HIS A 58 9.57 -15.04 10.79
C HIS A 58 10.89 -15.16 10.03
N LYS A 59 10.79 -15.34 8.72
CA LYS A 59 11.89 -15.10 7.80
C LYS A 59 11.71 -13.71 7.20
N ILE A 60 12.65 -12.81 7.49
CA ILE A 60 12.65 -11.47 6.92
C ILE A 60 13.34 -11.55 5.57
N ASN A 61 12.63 -11.12 4.52
CA ASN A 61 13.16 -10.95 3.18
C ASN A 61 12.84 -9.54 2.72
N ASP A 62 13.81 -8.87 2.11
CA ASP A 62 13.69 -7.53 1.53
C ASP A 62 13.82 -7.55 0.00
N ASP A 63 13.61 -8.73 -0.59
CA ASP A 63 13.64 -8.97 -2.03
C ASP A 63 12.24 -9.15 -2.66
N LEU A 64 11.20 -9.23 -1.84
CA LEU A 64 9.84 -9.54 -2.28
C LEU A 64 9.00 -8.29 -2.54
N MET A 65 8.91 -7.44 -1.53
CA MET A 65 7.97 -6.31 -1.49
C MET A 65 8.72 -5.03 -1.20
N ILE A 66 8.31 -3.95 -1.87
CA ILE A 66 8.82 -2.61 -1.59
C ILE A 66 7.67 -1.60 -1.54
N TYR A 67 7.84 -0.59 -0.70
CA TYR A 67 7.04 0.63 -0.77
C TYR A 67 7.57 1.52 -1.90
N PRO A 68 6.75 1.94 -2.88
CA PRO A 68 7.18 2.96 -3.82
C PRO A 68 7.69 4.22 -3.09
N GLY A 69 8.78 4.79 -3.61
CA GLY A 69 9.55 5.85 -2.94
C GLY A 69 10.78 5.34 -2.19
N TYR A 70 10.87 4.03 -1.92
CA TYR A 70 12.04 3.43 -1.29
C TYR A 70 13.04 2.99 -2.36
N THR A 71 14.32 2.98 -1.99
CA THR A 71 15.38 2.48 -2.87
C THR A 71 15.45 0.96 -2.76
N PRO A 72 15.25 0.20 -3.86
CA PRO A 72 15.38 -1.26 -3.81
C PRO A 72 16.83 -1.65 -3.53
N ARG A 73 17.00 -2.85 -2.95
CA ARG A 73 18.33 -3.43 -2.78
C ARG A 73 19.00 -3.58 -4.17
N PRO A 74 20.31 -3.28 -4.29
CA PRO A 74 21.03 -3.47 -5.54
C PRO A 74 20.89 -4.90 -6.08
N GLY A 75 20.51 -5.03 -7.35
CA GLY A 75 20.33 -6.32 -8.03
C GLY A 75 19.01 -7.05 -7.72
N VAL A 76 18.12 -6.46 -6.92
CA VAL A 76 16.78 -6.98 -6.66
C VAL A 76 15.77 -6.27 -7.54
N GLU A 77 14.91 -7.06 -8.18
CA GLU A 77 13.71 -6.56 -8.85
C GLU A 77 12.48 -6.90 -7.98
N PRO A 78 11.85 -5.92 -7.32
CA PRO A 78 10.70 -6.18 -6.46
C PRO A 78 9.53 -6.76 -7.24
N ILE A 79 8.91 -7.81 -6.70
CA ILE A 79 7.75 -8.45 -7.35
C ILE A 79 6.40 -7.93 -6.83
N LEU A 80 6.41 -7.20 -5.72
CA LEU A 80 5.22 -6.62 -5.10
C LEU A 80 5.46 -5.16 -4.71
N LEU A 81 4.58 -4.27 -5.15
CA LEU A 81 4.56 -2.87 -4.74
C LEU A 81 3.47 -2.66 -3.68
N HIS A 82 3.84 -2.25 -2.48
CA HIS A 82 2.91 -1.92 -1.40
C HIS A 82 2.73 -0.40 -1.30
N TYR A 83 1.76 0.14 -2.04
CA TYR A 83 1.57 1.59 -2.25
C TYR A 83 0.66 2.24 -1.19
N GLY A 84 0.86 1.88 0.08
CA GLY A 84 0.05 2.38 1.21
C GLY A 84 0.51 3.73 1.78
N LEU A 85 1.70 4.19 1.43
CA LEU A 85 2.29 5.45 1.92
C LEU A 85 2.31 6.53 0.83
N PRO A 86 2.37 7.82 1.21
CA PRO A 86 2.60 8.89 0.25
C PRO A 86 3.92 8.69 -0.52
N ILE A 87 3.87 8.96 -1.81
CA ILE A 87 4.96 8.83 -2.77
C ILE A 87 5.35 10.25 -3.21
N THR A 88 6.65 10.52 -3.36
CA THR A 88 7.17 11.78 -3.89
C THR A 88 8.22 11.52 -4.96
N VAL A 89 8.12 12.23 -6.08
CA VAL A 89 9.09 12.22 -7.19
C VAL A 89 9.33 13.68 -7.61
N GLY A 90 10.42 14.28 -7.13
CA GLY A 90 10.67 15.70 -7.31
C GLY A 90 9.57 16.55 -6.65
N ASN A 91 8.93 17.43 -7.43
CA ASN A 91 7.81 18.27 -6.96
C ASN A 91 6.44 17.60 -7.09
N TRP A 92 6.39 16.40 -7.68
CA TRP A 92 5.15 15.64 -7.81
C TRP A 92 5.00 14.69 -6.62
N SER A 93 3.77 14.52 -6.14
CA SER A 93 3.45 13.58 -5.07
C SER A 93 2.10 12.91 -5.31
N PHE A 94 1.92 11.75 -4.68
CA PHE A 94 0.67 11.01 -4.67
C PHE A 94 0.44 10.37 -3.31
N SER A 95 -0.80 10.42 -2.82
CA SER A 95 -1.21 9.68 -1.64
C SER A 95 -2.56 9.02 -1.89
N LYS A 96 -2.63 7.69 -1.75
CA LYS A 96 -3.89 6.96 -1.86
C LYS A 96 -4.96 7.50 -0.91
N LEU A 97 -4.56 7.95 0.28
CA LEU A 97 -5.48 8.48 1.27
C LEU A 97 -6.17 9.77 0.81
N GLU A 98 -5.52 10.58 -0.04
CA GLU A 98 -6.15 11.81 -0.57
C GLU A 98 -7.31 11.51 -1.53
N HIS A 99 -7.40 10.28 -2.02
CA HIS A 99 -8.38 9.82 -3.00
C HIS A 99 -9.40 8.84 -2.40
N HIS A 100 -9.49 8.70 -1.07
CA HIS A 100 -10.34 7.70 -0.44
C HIS A 100 -11.86 7.94 -0.57
N GLU A 101 -12.27 9.18 -0.83
CA GLU A 101 -13.68 9.57 -1.00
C GLU A 101 -14.03 9.97 -2.44
N ASP A 102 -13.07 9.95 -3.37
CA ASP A 102 -13.34 10.40 -4.72
C ASP A 102 -14.05 9.34 -5.59
N GLY A 103 -14.81 9.83 -6.58
CA GLY A 103 -15.55 8.99 -7.52
C GLY A 103 -14.69 8.46 -8.67
N ILE A 104 -13.35 8.46 -8.57
CA ILE A 104 -12.44 8.29 -9.72
C ILE A 104 -12.67 7.00 -10.50
N VAL A 105 -13.08 5.92 -9.82
CA VAL A 105 -13.38 4.63 -10.44
C VAL A 105 -14.67 4.68 -11.28
N TYR A 106 -15.63 5.51 -10.89
CA TYR A 106 -16.97 5.59 -11.48
C TYR A 106 -17.11 6.72 -12.50
N GLU A 107 -16.32 7.78 -12.35
CA GLU A 107 -16.28 8.94 -13.24
C GLU A 107 -15.37 8.68 -14.44
N CYS A 108 -15.96 8.32 -15.59
CA CYS A 108 -15.20 8.01 -16.80
C CYS A 108 -14.27 9.17 -17.24
N GLY A 109 -13.06 8.82 -17.62
CA GLY A 109 -12.02 9.76 -18.08
C GLY A 109 -11.20 10.39 -16.95
N ARG A 110 -11.49 10.10 -15.68
CA ARG A 110 -10.75 10.65 -14.54
C ARG A 110 -9.57 9.76 -14.12
N LEU A 111 -8.37 10.31 -14.07
CA LEU A 111 -7.15 9.58 -13.69
C LEU A 111 -6.45 10.26 -12.51
N PHE A 112 -5.58 9.50 -11.84
CA PHE A 112 -4.67 10.08 -10.86
C PHE A 112 -3.68 11.02 -11.55
N PRO A 113 -3.12 12.02 -10.83
CA PRO A 113 -2.18 12.98 -11.40
C PRO A 113 -1.02 12.30 -12.14
N GLU A 114 -0.74 12.74 -13.37
CA GLU A 114 0.33 12.18 -14.20
C GLU A 114 1.70 12.36 -13.51
N PRO A 115 2.49 11.30 -13.34
CA PRO A 115 3.82 11.40 -12.75
C PRO A 115 4.83 12.02 -13.73
N PRO A 116 6.01 12.48 -13.27
CA PRO A 116 7.06 12.99 -14.14
C PRO A 116 7.51 11.95 -15.19
N TYR A 117 7.95 12.41 -16.36
CA TYR A 117 8.42 11.51 -17.41
C TYR A 117 9.74 10.83 -17.01
N PRO A 118 10.02 9.60 -17.47
CA PRO A 118 11.26 8.90 -17.17
C PRO A 118 12.53 9.68 -17.53
N ARG A 119 12.48 10.53 -18.57
CA ARG A 119 13.61 11.41 -18.93
C ARG A 119 13.91 12.43 -17.83
N ASP A 120 12.87 13.00 -17.23
CA ASP A 120 13.00 14.05 -16.21
C ASP A 120 13.57 13.42 -14.93
N VAL A 121 13.11 12.22 -14.57
CA VAL A 121 13.67 11.42 -13.47
C VAL A 121 15.16 11.13 -13.66
N LYS A 122 15.63 10.85 -14.90
CA LYS A 122 17.06 10.66 -15.18
C LYS A 122 17.90 11.91 -14.95
N PHE A 123 17.33 13.09 -15.21
CA PHE A 123 18.00 14.36 -14.93
C PHE A 123 17.97 14.72 -13.44
N MET A 124 16.89 14.36 -12.73
CA MET A 124 16.70 14.67 -11.31
C MET A 124 17.58 13.86 -10.36
N GLU A 125 17.81 12.57 -10.67
CA GLU A 125 18.53 11.66 -9.76
C GLU A 125 19.69 10.96 -10.48
N PRO A 126 20.95 11.35 -10.19
CA PRO A 126 22.13 10.72 -10.78
C PRO A 126 22.43 9.33 -10.21
N ASP A 127 22.05 9.03 -8.96
CA ASP A 127 22.29 7.73 -8.34
C ASP A 127 21.38 6.66 -8.99
N PRO A 128 21.94 5.62 -9.63
CA PRO A 128 21.15 4.62 -10.35
C PRO A 128 20.20 3.82 -9.43
N ASN A 129 20.57 3.59 -8.16
CA ASN A 129 19.73 2.84 -7.23
C ASN A 129 18.54 3.68 -6.77
N LYS A 130 18.78 4.92 -6.35
CA LYS A 130 17.70 5.85 -5.98
C LYS A 130 16.78 6.12 -7.16
N ARG A 131 17.36 6.30 -8.35
CA ARG A 131 16.63 6.46 -9.60
C ARG A 131 15.74 5.26 -9.92
N ARG A 132 16.19 4.02 -9.66
CA ARG A 132 15.32 2.85 -9.79
C ARG A 132 14.11 2.93 -8.87
N GLY A 133 14.31 3.35 -7.62
CA GLY A 133 13.20 3.62 -6.68
C GLY A 133 12.19 4.63 -7.24
N LEU A 134 12.66 5.74 -7.81
CA LEU A 134 11.78 6.72 -8.47
C LEU A 134 11.06 6.14 -9.70
N PHE A 135 11.70 5.27 -10.47
CA PHE A 135 11.04 4.59 -11.59
C PHE A 135 9.93 3.65 -11.11
N LEU A 136 10.15 2.91 -10.03
CA LEU A 136 9.10 2.07 -9.43
C LEU A 136 7.91 2.92 -8.92
N SER A 137 8.19 4.13 -8.41
CA SER A 137 7.15 5.09 -8.02
C SER A 137 6.27 5.53 -9.17
N ILE A 138 6.86 5.94 -10.30
CA ILE A 138 6.06 6.38 -11.46
C ILE A 138 5.36 5.19 -12.14
N GLU A 139 5.99 4.02 -12.16
CA GLU A 139 5.41 2.77 -12.66
C GLU A 139 4.15 2.39 -11.88
N CYS A 140 4.17 2.54 -10.56
CA CYS A 140 3.02 2.29 -9.69
C CYS A 140 1.79 3.12 -10.11
N ILE A 141 1.94 4.44 -10.30
CA ILE A 141 0.81 5.30 -10.69
C ILE A 141 0.37 5.04 -12.11
N ASN A 142 1.31 4.88 -13.04
CA ASN A 142 0.99 4.60 -14.44
C ASN A 142 0.17 3.30 -14.56
N THR A 143 0.55 2.26 -13.81
CA THR A 143 -0.18 0.98 -13.78
C THR A 143 -1.59 1.16 -13.20
N MET A 144 -1.75 1.96 -12.14
CA MET A 144 -3.09 2.26 -11.60
C MET A 144 -3.96 3.02 -12.60
N ASN A 145 -3.39 4.03 -13.27
CA ASN A 145 -4.08 4.80 -14.30
C ASN A 145 -4.46 3.95 -15.53
N GLU A 146 -3.61 3.01 -15.94
CA GLU A 146 -3.96 2.03 -16.98
C GLU A 146 -5.15 1.17 -16.55
N GLY A 147 -5.17 0.70 -15.30
CA GLY A 147 -6.31 -0.02 -14.74
C GLY A 147 -7.61 0.80 -14.75
N LEU A 148 -7.53 2.10 -14.41
CA LEU A 148 -8.67 3.01 -14.49
C LEU A 148 -9.17 3.18 -15.92
N LEU A 149 -8.28 3.38 -16.89
CA LEU A 149 -8.65 3.48 -18.31
C LEU A 149 -9.42 2.23 -18.79
N LEU A 150 -8.94 1.04 -18.43
CA LEU A 150 -9.62 -0.22 -18.75
C LEU A 150 -10.99 -0.31 -18.09
N GLN A 151 -11.11 0.13 -16.83
CA GLN A 151 -12.38 0.14 -16.11
C GLN A 151 -13.38 1.14 -16.70
N HIS A 152 -12.93 2.33 -17.06
CA HIS A 152 -13.76 3.37 -17.68
C HIS A 152 -14.25 2.94 -19.05
N ALA A 153 -13.38 2.37 -19.88
CA ALA A 153 -13.77 1.82 -21.18
C ALA A 153 -14.87 0.75 -21.06
N ARG A 154 -14.82 -0.10 -20.02
CA ARG A 154 -15.88 -1.08 -19.73
C ARG A 154 -17.19 -0.43 -19.31
N ASN A 155 -17.13 0.64 -18.51
CA ASN A 155 -18.32 1.36 -18.06
C ASN A 155 -19.00 2.11 -19.22
N ASP A 156 -18.22 2.77 -20.09
CA ASP A 156 -18.74 3.46 -21.27
C ASP A 156 -19.44 2.48 -22.23
N ALA A 157 -18.82 1.31 -22.47
CA ALA A 157 -19.43 0.27 -23.28
C ALA A 157 -20.77 -0.23 -22.71
N ARG A 158 -20.90 -0.34 -21.37
CA ARG A 158 -22.16 -0.72 -20.71
C ARG A 158 -23.21 0.37 -20.83
N SER A 159 -22.84 1.63 -20.63
CA SER A 159 -23.74 2.78 -20.77
C SER A 159 -24.31 2.90 -22.20
N GLN A 160 -23.50 2.62 -23.22
CA GLN A 160 -23.96 2.60 -24.62
C GLN A 160 -24.87 1.40 -24.93
N SER A 161 -24.63 0.24 -24.32
CA SER A 161 -25.48 -0.94 -24.50
C SER A 161 -26.88 -0.82 -23.85
N GLY A 162 -27.00 0.00 -22.80
CA GLY A 162 -28.26 0.26 -22.09
C GLY A 162 -29.17 1.31 -22.73
N GLN A 163 -28.69 2.03 -23.75
CA GLN A 163 -29.49 3.00 -24.51
C GLN A 163 -30.15 2.42 -25.77
N ASN A 164 -29.96 1.12 -26.05
CA ASN A 164 -30.49 0.42 -27.22
C ASN A 164 -31.67 -0.52 -26.89
N ILE A 165 -32.48 -0.21 -25.88
CA ILE A 165 -33.73 -0.92 -25.55
C ILE A 165 -34.89 0.07 -25.50
#